data_AF-A0A2M8Z2Z6-F1
#
_entry.id   AF-A0A2M8Z2Z6-F1
#
_cell.length_a   1.000
_cell.length_b   1.000
_cell.length_c   1.000
_cell.angle_alpha   90.00
_cell.angle_beta   90.00
_cell.angle_gamma   90.00
#
_symmetry.space_group_name_H-M   'P 1'
#
loop_
_entity.id
_entity.type
_entity.pdbx_description
1 polymer ?
#
loop_
_entity_poly.entity_id
_entity_poly.type
_entity_poly.pdbx_seq_one_letter_code
_entity_poly.pdbx_strand_id
1 'polypeptide(L)' 'MSISRVIESIERDAFSRSMNLPENGFDGQADVKVFPDGSRWATCPWCDKKAIKILPETKIHMMPYKCKNSKCEKEFIINL' A
#
# COMPACT_ATOMS: atom_id res chain seq x y z
N MET A 1 -16.14 -2.10 15.34
CA MET A 1 -14.66 -2.18 15.17
C MET A 1 -14.04 -1.12 16.08
N SER A 2 -13.05 -1.48 16.91
CA SER A 2 -12.40 -0.53 17.84
C SER A 2 -11.26 0.23 17.14
N ILE A 3 -11.20 1.55 17.34
CA ILE A 3 -10.15 2.44 16.80
C ILE A 3 -8.75 1.96 17.20
N SER A 4 -8.58 1.44 18.41
CA SER A 4 -7.28 1.00 18.92
C SER A 4 -6.64 -0.11 18.09
N ARG A 5 -7.46 -1.06 17.59
CA ARG A 5 -6.97 -2.15 16.72
C ARG A 5 -6.52 -1.66 15.34
N VAL A 6 -7.13 -0.57 14.86
CA VAL A 6 -6.76 0.04 13.58
C VAL A 6 -5.42 0.74 13.72
N ILE A 7 -5.20 1.49 14.80
CA ILE A 7 -3.93 2.16 15.11
C ILE A 7 -2.79 1.15 15.23
N GLU A 8 -2.98 0.09 16.02
CA GLU A 8 -1.95 -0.97 16.19
C GLU A 8 -1.57 -1.67 14.87
N SER A 9 -2.52 -1.82 13.94
CA SER A 9 -2.22 -2.42 12.62
C SER A 9 -1.44 -1.48 11.72
N ILE A 10 -1.73 -0.17 11.79
CA ILE A 10 -1.01 0.85 11.01
C ILE A 10 0.43 0.99 11.52
N GLU A 11 0.61 1.03 12.85
CA GLU A 11 1.92 1.15 13.47
C GLU A 11 2.80 -0.08 13.19
N ARG A 12 2.23 -1.29 13.23
CA ARG A 12 2.96 -2.52 12.88
C ARG A 12 3.39 -2.56 11.42
N ASP A 13 2.51 -2.19 10.50
CA ASP A 13 2.84 -2.16 9.07
C ASP A 13 3.90 -1.11 8.73
N ALA A 14 3.83 0.06 9.36
CA ALA A 14 4.83 1.11 9.21
C ALA A 14 6.19 0.66 9.76
N PHE A 15 6.21 0.08 10.97
CA PHE A 15 7.42 -0.40 11.63
C PHE A 15 8.10 -1.54 10.85
N SER A 16 7.33 -2.52 10.36
CA SER A 16 7.88 -3.65 9.60
C SER A 16 8.53 -3.19 8.28
N ARG A 17 7.97 -2.16 7.63
CA ARG A 17 8.57 -1.54 6.43
C ARG A 17 9.83 -0.76 6.77
N SER A 18 9.88 -0.07 7.91
CA SER A 18 11.08 0.63 8.39
C SER A 18 12.28 -0.28 8.68
N MET A 19 12.03 -1.53 9.07
CA MET A 19 13.08 -2.49 9.41
C MET A 19 13.61 -3.28 8.20
N ASN A 20 12.91 -3.27 7.07
CA ASN A 20 13.28 -4.00 5.85
C ASN A 20 13.32 -3.06 4.64
N LEU A 21 13.82 -1.83 4.80
CA LEU A 21 14.07 -0.99 3.63
C LEU A 21 15.14 -1.66 2.75
N PRO A 22 14.89 -1.85 1.45
CA PRO A 22 15.95 -2.25 0.53
C PRO A 22 17.04 -1.19 0.51
N GLU A 23 18.27 -1.57 0.18
CA GLU A 23 19.45 -0.67 0.19
C GLU A 23 19.25 0.62 -0.64
N ASN A 24 18.36 0.60 -1.64
CA ASN A 24 18.03 1.75 -2.48
C ASN A 24 16.82 2.56 -1.99
N GLY A 25 16.30 2.25 -0.80
CA GLY A 25 15.18 2.94 -0.14
C GLY A 25 13.79 2.66 -0.73
N PHE A 26 13.69 1.90 -1.82
CA PHE A 26 12.43 1.61 -2.50
C PHE A 26 12.36 0.17 -3.01
N ASP A 27 11.34 -0.58 -2.60
CA ASP A 27 11.18 -2.03 -2.86
C ASP A 27 10.29 -2.34 -4.06
N GLY A 28 9.81 -1.30 -4.76
CA GLY A 28 8.89 -1.50 -5.88
C GLY A 28 7.49 -1.92 -5.46
N GLN A 29 7.16 -1.87 -4.16
CA GLN A 29 5.86 -2.30 -3.66
C GLN A 29 4.87 -1.13 -3.50
N ALA A 30 3.60 -1.47 -3.58
CA ALA A 30 2.50 -0.54 -3.35
C ALA A 30 2.38 -0.17 -1.88
N ASP A 31 2.18 1.12 -1.59
CA ASP A 31 1.84 1.56 -0.25
C ASP A 31 0.38 1.33 0.07
N VAL A 32 0.09 0.74 1.23
CA VAL A 32 -1.27 0.70 1.78
C VAL A 32 -1.57 1.97 2.55
N LYS A 33 -2.63 2.68 2.13
CA LYS A 33 -3.11 3.90 2.80
C LYS A 33 -4.57 3.75 3.21
N VAL A 34 -4.89 4.27 4.39
CA VAL A 34 -6.26 4.42 4.90
C VAL A 34 -6.71 5.85 4.63
N PHE A 35 -7.83 6.01 3.94
CA PHE A 35 -8.40 7.32 3.61
C PHE A 35 -9.39 7.78 4.70
N PRO A 36 -9.76 9.08 4.75
CA PRO A 36 -10.66 9.62 5.78
C PRO A 36 -12.05 8.95 5.84
N ASP A 37 -12.47 8.31 4.75
CA ASP A 37 -13.70 7.51 4.66
C ASP A 37 -13.57 6.11 5.29
N GLY A 38 -12.42 5.80 5.89
CA GLY A 38 -12.09 4.48 6.44
C GLY A 38 -11.75 3.42 5.38
N SER A 39 -11.74 3.79 4.09
CA SER A 39 -11.40 2.86 3.02
C SER A 39 -9.88 2.64 2.94
N ARG A 40 -9.47 1.37 2.77
CA ARG A 40 -8.07 0.99 2.56
C ARG A 40 -7.81 0.84 1.08
N TRP A 41 -6.68 1.36 0.62
CA TRP A 41 -6.26 1.25 -0.77
C TRP A 41 -4.78 0.94 -0.87
N ALA A 42 -4.42 0.08 -1.81
CA ALA A 42 -3.08 0.06 -2.37
C ALA A 42 -2.93 1.29 -3.25
N THR A 43 -1.87 2.05 -3.03
CA THR A 43 -1.56 3.30 -3.70
C THR A 43 -0.26 3.18 -4.46
N CYS A 44 -0.18 3.91 -5.56
CA CYS A 44 1.04 3.99 -6.36
C CYS A 44 2.14 4.66 -5.54
N PRO A 45 3.31 4.03 -5.36
CA PRO A 45 4.37 4.56 -4.49
C PRO A 45 5.04 5.84 -5.02
N TRP A 46 4.82 6.22 -6.29
CA TRP A 46 5.41 7.43 -6.87
C TRP A 46 4.46 8.62 -6.93
N CYS A 47 3.15 8.39 -6.97
CA CYS A 47 2.19 9.48 -7.19
C CYS A 47 0.96 9.42 -6.27
N ASP A 48 0.97 8.50 -5.30
CA ASP A 48 -0.06 8.30 -4.28
C ASP A 48 -1.48 8.07 -4.79
N LYS A 49 -1.66 7.89 -6.10
CA LYS A 49 -2.96 7.61 -6.67
C LYS A 49 -3.44 6.22 -6.26
N LYS A 50 -4.72 6.17 -5.92
CA LYS A 50 -5.48 4.95 -5.63
C LYS A 50 -5.35 3.96 -6.80
N ALA A 51 -4.81 2.78 -6.50
CA ALA A 51 -4.66 1.70 -7.46
C ALA A 51 -5.77 0.67 -7.27
N ILE A 52 -5.77 -0.04 -6.14
CA ILE A 52 -6.72 -1.11 -5.83
C ILE A 52 -7.32 -0.87 -4.45
N LYS A 53 -8.64 -1.02 -4.35
CA LYS A 53 -9.35 -0.98 -3.07
C LYS A 53 -9.15 -2.30 -2.33
N ILE A 54 -8.79 -2.22 -1.05
CA ILE A 54 -8.53 -3.38 -0.20
C ILE A 54 -9.77 -3.62 0.66
N LEU A 55 -10.45 -4.73 0.43
CA LEU A 55 -11.54 -5.24 1.26
C LEU A 55 -10.97 -6.20 2.34
N PRO A 56 -11.72 -6.51 3.41
CA PRO A 56 -11.23 -7.37 4.50
C PRO A 56 -10.72 -8.75 4.03
N GLU A 57 -11.35 -9.33 3.02
CA GLU A 57 -10.97 -10.61 2.41
C GLU A 57 -9.96 -10.50 1.26
N THR A 58 -9.51 -9.29 0.91
CA THR A 58 -8.56 -9.08 -0.19
C THR A 58 -7.19 -9.59 0.21
N LYS A 59 -6.69 -10.59 -0.53
CA LYS A 59 -5.31 -11.08 -0.48
C LYS A 59 -4.73 -11.02 -1.89
N ILE A 60 -3.58 -10.38 -2.04
CA ILE A 60 -2.94 -10.19 -3.34
C ILE A 60 -1.49 -10.60 -3.19
N HIS A 61 -1.06 -11.60 -3.93
CA HIS A 61 0.32 -12.08 -3.87
C HIS A 61 1.06 -11.68 -5.14
N MET A 62 2.11 -10.86 -4.97
CA MET A 62 3.05 -10.47 -6.02
C MET A 62 2.39 -10.01 -7.34
N MET A 63 1.31 -9.23 -7.26
CA MET A 63 0.59 -8.78 -8.45
C MET A 63 1.30 -7.58 -9.09
N PRO A 64 1.82 -7.69 -10.33
CA PRO A 64 2.31 -6.52 -11.04
C PRO A 64 1.13 -5.61 -11.42
N TYR A 65 1.28 -4.32 -11.17
CA TYR A 65 0.27 -3.31 -11.43
C TYR A 65 0.88 -2.08 -12.08
N LYS A 66 0.32 -1.64 -13.21
CA LYS A 66 0.69 -0.40 -13.88
C LYS A 66 -0.14 0.77 -13.37
N CYS A 67 0.52 1.84 -12.95
CA CYS A 67 -0.18 3.06 -12.51
C CYS A 67 -1.04 3.65 -13.64
N LYS A 68 -2.34 3.84 -13.39
CA LYS A 68 -3.30 4.45 -14.34
C LYS A 68 -3.14 5.96 -14.52
N ASN A 69 -2.20 6.59 -13.81
CA ASN A 69 -1.92 8.00 -13.99
C ASN A 69 -1.08 8.19 -15.27
N SER A 70 -1.61 8.89 -16.27
CA SER A 70 -0.93 9.15 -17.54
C SER A 70 0.43 9.84 -17.41
N LYS A 71 0.71 10.50 -16.29
CA LYS A 71 2.02 11.11 -16.00
C LYS A 71 3.01 10.18 -15.30
N CYS A 72 2.51 9.11 -14.66
CA CYS A 72 3.35 8.20 -13.88
C CYS A 72 3.67 6.95 -14.70
N GLU A 73 2.63 6.19 -15.10
CA GLU A 73 2.73 4.96 -15.90
C GLU A 73 3.73 3.89 -15.41
N LYS A 74 4.30 4.04 -14.20
CA LYS A 74 5.25 3.10 -13.62
C LYS A 74 4.55 1.84 -13.16
N GLU A 75 5.27 0.73 -13.20
CA GLU A 75 4.84 -0.58 -12.74
C GLU A 75 5.40 -0.87 -11.36
N PHE A 76 4.57 -1.41 -10.48
CA PHE A 76 4.89 -1.78 -9.11
C PHE A 76 4.19 -3.07 -8.71
N ILE A 77 4.65 -3.69 -7.64
CA ILE A 77 4.08 -4.91 -7.10
C ILE A 77 3.07 -4.56 -6.01
N ILE A 78 1.88 -5.13 -6.08
CA ILE A 78 0.91 -5.13 -4.99
C ILE A 78 1.04 -6.47 -4.27
N ASN A 79 1.36 -6.42 -2.98
CA ASN A 79 1.49 -7.59 -2.12
C ASN A 79 0.79 -7.32 -0.78
N LEU A 80 -0.31 -8.03 -0.50
CA LEU A 80 -1.26 -7.82 0.59
C LEU A 80 -1.75 -9.14 1.20
#